data_AF-A0A7C0XLG9-F1
#
_entry.id   AF-A0A7C0XLG9-F1
#
_cell.length_a   1.000
_cell.length_b   1.000
_cell.length_c   1.000
_cell.angle_alpha   90.00
_cell.angle_beta   90.00
_cell.angle_gamma   90.00
#
_symmetry.space_group_name_H-M   'P 1'
#
loop_
_entity.id
_entity.type
_entity.pdbx_description
1 polymer ?
#
loop_
_entity_poly.entity_id
_entity_poly.type
_entity_poly.pdbx_seq_one_letter_code
_entity_poly.pdbx_strand_id
1 'polypeptide(L)'
;MVSKKNSLTPRKTYLLVVLVFIICLGAFSLFWSRIEAKVEAIQIVKESYLPKEKLQAFVSKVSKEGKFKLIGWGIKPTEEKGKYIVSYTLNRLNREGFKIGPVEGYWFKVDIQNDICEQIFPEGTVTP
;
A
#
# COMPACT_ATOMS: atom_id res chain seq x y z
N MET A 1 44.36 18.25 39.70
CA MET A 1 43.57 18.09 38.45
C MET A 1 42.09 18.12 38.81
N VAL A 2 41.43 19.25 38.58
CA VAL A 2 39.99 19.39 38.88
C VAL A 2 39.20 18.81 37.70
N SER A 3 38.58 17.66 37.92
CA SER A 3 37.66 17.04 36.98
C SER A 3 36.42 17.93 36.86
N LYS A 4 36.28 18.59 35.71
CA LYS A 4 35.17 19.48 35.36
C LYS A 4 33.93 18.61 35.14
N LYS A 5 33.10 18.43 36.17
CA LYS A 5 31.78 17.82 36.03
C LYS A 5 30.94 18.69 35.11
N ASN A 6 30.67 18.20 33.89
CA ASN A 6 29.69 18.79 32.99
C ASN A 6 28.31 18.67 33.65
N SER A 7 27.90 19.70 34.38
CA SER A 7 26.52 19.80 34.85
C SER A 7 25.62 19.98 33.63
N LEU A 8 24.98 18.88 33.23
CA LEU A 8 23.82 18.90 32.35
C LEU A 8 22.73 19.71 33.08
N THR A 9 22.65 20.99 32.73
CA THR A 9 21.63 21.91 33.21
C THR A 9 20.28 21.39 32.74
N PRO A 10 19.25 21.29 33.61
CA PRO A 10 17.96 20.66 33.29
C PRO A 10 17.28 21.25 32.07
N ARG A 11 17.57 22.53 31.76
CA ARG A 11 17.12 23.25 30.57
C ARG A 11 17.64 22.64 29.26
N LYS A 12 18.89 22.16 29.23
CA LYS A 12 19.49 21.50 28.05
C LYS A 12 18.91 20.10 27.83
N THR A 13 18.62 19.38 28.91
CA THR A 13 17.98 18.06 28.86
C THR A 13 16.55 18.17 28.34
N TYR A 14 15.77 19.17 28.80
CA TYR A 14 14.42 19.41 28.31
C TYR A 14 14.41 19.77 26.81
N LEU A 15 15.34 20.63 26.38
CA LEU A 15 15.51 20.97 24.96
C LEU A 15 15.85 19.75 24.10
N LEU A 16 16.72 18.85 24.59
CA LEU A 16 17.05 17.60 23.90
C LEU A 16 15.85 16.67 23.77
N VAL A 17 15.05 16.51 24.83
CA VAL A 17 13.84 15.69 24.81
C VAL A 17 12.81 16.26 23.83
N VAL A 18 12.60 17.57 23.83
CA VAL A 18 11.70 18.24 22.88
C VAL A 18 12.20 18.09 21.45
N LEU A 19 13.51 18.23 21.20
CA LEU A 19 14.09 18.06 19.87
C LEU A 19 13.89 16.64 19.34
N VAL A 20 14.14 15.63 20.18
CA VAL A 20 13.89 14.22 19.84
C VAL A 20 12.41 13.99 19.55
N PHE A 21 11.52 14.58 20.34
CA PHE A 21 10.07 14.47 20.12
C PHE A 21 9.64 15.06 18.77
N ILE A 22 10.16 16.23 18.39
CA ILE A 22 9.90 16.85 17.08
C ILE A 22 10.41 15.98 15.94
N ILE A 23 11.61 15.39 16.07
CA ILE A 23 12.18 14.49 15.06
C ILE A 23 11.29 13.24 14.90
N CYS A 24 10.83 12.66 16.01
CA CYS A 24 9.91 11.52 16.00
C CYS A 24 8.58 11.88 15.31
N LEU A 25 8.00 13.05 15.61
CA LEU A 25 6.78 13.52 14.96
C LEU A 25 6.97 13.74 13.45
N GLY A 26 8.11 14.30 13.04
CA GLY A 26 8.44 14.48 11.62
C GLY A 26 8.56 13.15 10.86
N ALA A 27 9.28 12.17 11.44
CA ALA A 27 9.39 10.83 10.88
C ALA A 27 8.03 10.12 10.82
N PHE A 28 7.21 10.28 11.85
CA PHE A 28 5.85 9.73 11.89
C PHE A 28 4.95 10.35 10.80
N SER A 29 5.00 11.66 10.61
CA SER A 29 4.25 12.36 9.56
C SER A 29 4.64 11.88 8.15
N LEU A 30 5.95 11.75 7.88
CA LEU A 30 6.43 11.20 6.60
C LEU A 30 5.99 9.75 6.39
N PHE A 31 5.96 8.94 7.45
CA PHE A 31 5.48 7.57 7.39
C PHE A 31 3.98 7.51 7.10
N TRP A 32 3.19 8.36 7.77
CA TRP A 32 1.74 8.43 7.57
C TRP A 32 1.37 8.87 6.15
N SER A 33 2.02 9.91 5.64
CA SER A 33 1.82 10.39 4.27
C SER A 33 2.14 9.32 3.21
N ARG A 34 3.17 8.49 3.44
CA ARG A 34 3.49 7.36 2.56
C ARG A 34 2.44 6.24 2.63
N ILE A 35 1.82 6.01 3.77
CA ILE A 35 0.73 5.04 3.90
C ILE A 35 -0.50 5.55 3.16
N GLU A 36 -0.84 6.82 3.35
CA GLU A 36 -2.00 7.46 2.71
C GLU A 36 -1.91 7.37 1.19
N ALA A 37 -0.78 7.75 0.59
CA ALA A 37 -0.56 7.63 -0.85
C ALA A 37 -0.65 6.17 -1.35
N LYS A 38 -0.16 5.19 -0.57
CA LYS A 38 -0.28 3.77 -0.94
C LYS A 38 -1.73 3.30 -0.91
N VAL A 39 -2.50 3.73 0.08
CA VAL A 39 -3.92 3.40 0.22
C VAL A 39 -4.70 4.05 -0.93
N GLU A 40 -4.40 5.28 -1.26
CA GLU A 40 -5.00 6.04 -2.36
C GLU A 40 -4.75 5.37 -3.71
N ALA A 41 -3.52 4.97 -4.03
CA ALA A 41 -3.23 4.23 -5.27
C ALA A 41 -4.01 2.91 -5.37
N ILE A 42 -4.18 2.18 -4.26
CA ILE A 42 -5.02 0.97 -4.23
C ILE A 42 -6.49 1.33 -4.44
N GLN A 43 -6.95 2.45 -3.89
CA GLN A 43 -8.32 2.91 -4.04
C GLN A 43 -8.63 3.28 -5.50
N ILE A 44 -7.71 3.95 -6.19
CA ILE A 44 -7.85 4.29 -7.61
C ILE A 44 -7.98 3.02 -8.47
N VAL A 45 -7.16 1.98 -8.22
CA VAL A 45 -7.28 0.69 -8.92
C VAL A 45 -8.61 0.01 -8.63
N LYS A 46 -9.07 0.08 -7.37
CA LYS A 46 -10.39 -0.46 -7.02
C LYS A 46 -11.50 0.25 -7.76
N GLU A 47 -11.48 1.57 -7.83
CA GLU A 47 -12.56 2.33 -8.48
C GLU A 47 -12.54 2.18 -10.00
N SER A 48 -11.36 2.16 -10.60
CA SER A 48 -11.20 2.07 -12.05
C SER A 48 -11.43 0.67 -12.62
N TYR A 49 -11.00 -0.39 -11.91
CA TYR A 49 -10.95 -1.75 -12.46
C TYR A 49 -11.75 -2.80 -11.69
N LEU A 50 -12.13 -2.55 -10.43
CA LEU A 50 -13.03 -3.42 -9.69
C LEU A 50 -14.45 -2.83 -9.72
N PRO A 51 -15.36 -3.29 -10.61
CA PRO A 51 -16.70 -2.71 -10.69
C PRO A 51 -17.40 -2.76 -9.33
N LYS A 52 -18.16 -1.70 -9.00
CA LYS A 52 -18.79 -1.46 -7.69
C LYS A 52 -19.69 -2.62 -7.21
N GLU A 53 -20.28 -3.38 -8.14
CA GLU A 53 -21.06 -4.59 -7.84
C GLU A 53 -20.18 -5.76 -7.38
N LYS A 54 -18.92 -5.84 -7.83
CA LYS A 54 -17.96 -6.86 -7.39
C LYS A 54 -17.39 -6.53 -6.01
N LEU A 55 -17.26 -5.26 -5.62
CA LEU A 55 -16.62 -4.82 -4.37
C LEU A 55 -17.29 -5.33 -3.08
N GLN A 56 -18.63 -5.35 -2.98
CA GLN A 56 -19.30 -5.96 -1.82
C GLN A 56 -19.05 -7.48 -1.73
N ALA A 57 -18.95 -8.15 -2.88
CA ALA A 57 -18.58 -9.57 -2.96
C ALA A 57 -17.07 -9.82 -2.83
N PHE A 58 -16.23 -8.83 -3.11
CA PHE A 58 -14.76 -8.90 -3.10
C PHE A 58 -14.18 -8.73 -1.69
N VAL A 59 -14.82 -7.89 -0.86
CA VAL A 59 -14.47 -7.72 0.56
C VAL A 59 -15.00 -8.90 1.39
N SER A 60 -16.07 -9.56 0.93
CA SER A 60 -16.47 -10.86 1.46
C SER A 60 -15.47 -11.92 1.03
N LYS A 61 -14.99 -12.74 1.97
CA LYS A 61 -13.98 -13.80 1.74
C LYS A 61 -14.28 -14.77 0.58
N VAL A 62 -15.50 -14.79 0.05
CA VAL A 62 -15.97 -15.61 -1.07
C VAL A 62 -17.15 -14.87 -1.71
N SER A 63 -17.03 -14.46 -2.98
CA SER A 63 -18.20 -14.01 -3.75
C SER A 63 -19.30 -15.08 -3.69
N LYS A 64 -20.57 -14.69 -3.46
CA LYS A 64 -21.74 -15.61 -3.47
C LYS A 64 -21.86 -16.43 -4.76
N GLU A 65 -21.18 -16.04 -5.84
CA GLU A 65 -21.16 -16.75 -7.11
C GLU A 65 -19.97 -17.73 -7.25
N GLY A 66 -19.12 -17.84 -6.23
CA GLY A 66 -17.97 -18.72 -6.21
C GLY A 66 -16.88 -18.33 -7.20
N LYS A 67 -16.79 -17.09 -7.67
CA LYS A 67 -15.95 -16.79 -8.84
C LYS A 67 -14.48 -16.52 -8.50
N PHE A 68 -14.16 -15.75 -7.46
CA PHE A 68 -12.78 -15.35 -7.17
C PHE A 68 -12.50 -15.07 -5.67
N LYS A 69 -11.24 -15.26 -5.25
CA LYS A 69 -10.68 -14.87 -3.94
C LYS A 69 -9.40 -14.08 -4.13
N LEU A 70 -9.36 -12.87 -3.60
CA LEU A 70 -8.15 -12.05 -3.54
C LEU A 70 -7.13 -12.68 -2.57
N ILE A 71 -5.91 -12.87 -3.05
CA ILE A 71 -4.81 -13.48 -2.29
C ILE A 71 -3.90 -12.39 -1.71
N GLY A 72 -3.64 -11.33 -2.46
CA GLY A 72 -2.78 -10.24 -2.00
C GLY A 72 -2.76 -9.03 -2.91
N TRP A 73 -2.26 -7.94 -2.34
CA TRP A 73 -1.95 -6.70 -3.05
C TRP A 73 -0.43 -6.48 -3.00
N GLY A 74 0.14 -6.10 -4.13
CA GLY A 74 1.47 -5.53 -4.23
C GLY A 74 1.38 -4.04 -4.53
N ILE A 75 2.21 -3.23 -3.89
CA ILE A 75 2.37 -1.83 -4.28
C ILE A 75 3.84 -1.47 -4.26
N LYS A 76 4.34 -0.96 -5.38
CA LYS A 76 5.70 -0.53 -5.57
C LYS A 76 5.72 0.92 -6.05
N PRO A 77 6.45 1.83 -5.40
CA PRO A 77 6.66 3.16 -5.96
C PRO A 77 7.50 3.06 -7.24
N THR A 78 7.25 3.95 -8.19
CA THR A 78 8.13 4.16 -9.33
C THR A 78 9.18 5.23 -9.03
N GLU A 79 10.10 5.48 -9.96
CA GLU A 79 11.09 6.56 -9.84
C GLU A 79 10.42 7.95 -9.79
N GLU A 80 9.23 8.07 -10.38
CA GLU A 80 8.45 9.30 -10.40
C GLU A 80 7.56 9.43 -9.14
N LYS A 81 7.62 10.60 -8.49
CA LYS A 81 6.76 10.90 -7.34
C LYS A 81 5.28 10.85 -7.75
N GLY A 82 4.46 10.25 -6.90
CA GLY A 82 3.01 10.12 -7.14
C GLY A 82 2.62 8.98 -8.08
N LYS A 83 3.60 8.29 -8.68
CA LYS A 83 3.36 7.15 -9.57
C LYS A 83 3.74 5.82 -8.92
N TYR A 84 2.81 4.87 -8.99
CA TYR A 84 2.90 3.57 -8.33
C TYR A 84 2.58 2.46 -9.32
N ILE A 85 3.25 1.31 -9.15
CA ILE A 85 2.82 0.06 -9.72
C ILE A 85 2.04 -0.67 -8.64
N VAL A 86 0.74 -0.83 -8.87
CA VAL A 86 -0.14 -1.61 -8.02
C VAL A 86 -0.41 -2.93 -8.71
N SER A 87 -0.30 -4.03 -7.96
CA SER A 87 -0.67 -5.34 -8.44
C SER A 87 -1.63 -6.02 -7.47
N TYR A 88 -2.46 -6.90 -7.98
CA TYR A 88 -3.23 -7.80 -7.12
C TYR A 88 -3.22 -9.21 -7.70
N THR A 89 -3.29 -10.19 -6.82
CA THR A 89 -3.38 -11.61 -7.18
C THR A 89 -4.71 -12.19 -6.72
N LEU A 90 -5.32 -12.98 -7.58
CA LEU A 90 -6.59 -13.65 -7.30
C LEU A 90 -6.53 -15.14 -7.65
N ASN A 91 -7.33 -15.92 -6.94
CA ASN A 91 -7.64 -17.31 -7.27
C ASN A 91 -9.06 -17.35 -7.81
N ARG A 92 -9.31 -18.09 -8.89
CA ARG A 92 -10.68 -18.48 -9.21
C ARG A 92 -11.14 -19.55 -8.25
N LEU A 93 -12.40 -19.46 -7.82
CA LEU A 93 -13.02 -20.50 -7.01
C LEU A 93 -14.10 -21.22 -7.83
N ASN A 94 -14.59 -22.36 -7.33
CA ASN A 94 -15.83 -22.97 -7.77
C ASN A 94 -16.99 -22.52 -6.85
N ARG A 95 -18.22 -22.96 -7.15
CA ARG A 95 -19.41 -22.65 -6.34
C ARG A 95 -19.32 -23.16 -4.89
N GLU A 96 -18.44 -24.12 -4.62
CA GLU A 96 -18.18 -24.69 -3.29
C GLU A 96 -17.02 -23.99 -2.56
N GLY A 97 -16.34 -23.02 -3.20
CA GLY A 97 -15.24 -22.27 -2.62
C GLY A 97 -13.85 -22.90 -2.78
N PHE A 98 -13.70 -23.97 -3.57
CA PHE A 98 -12.40 -24.59 -3.89
C PHE A 98 -11.72 -23.88 -5.06
N LYS A 99 -10.38 -23.79 -5.01
CA LYS A 99 -9.57 -23.18 -6.07
C LYS A 99 -9.73 -23.95 -7.39
N ILE A 100 -10.03 -23.22 -8.46
CA ILE A 100 -9.96 -23.74 -9.84
C ILE A 100 -8.88 -22.98 -10.60
N GLY A 101 -7.98 -23.70 -11.27
CA GLY A 101 -7.00 -23.11 -12.17
C GLY A 101 -5.82 -22.42 -11.48
N PRO A 102 -4.95 -21.75 -12.26
CA PRO A 102 -3.78 -21.05 -11.74
C PRO A 102 -4.17 -19.76 -10.99
N VAL A 103 -3.20 -19.22 -10.24
CA VAL A 103 -3.32 -17.88 -9.64
C VAL A 103 -3.21 -16.86 -10.77
N GLU A 104 -4.12 -15.89 -10.83
CA GLU A 104 -4.07 -14.80 -11.81
C GLU A 104 -3.51 -13.55 -11.13
N GLY A 105 -2.53 -12.91 -11.79
CA GLY A 105 -1.96 -11.65 -11.36
C GLY A 105 -2.38 -10.53 -12.31
N TYR A 106 -2.61 -9.35 -11.75
CA TYR A 106 -2.92 -8.14 -12.49
C TYR A 106 -2.00 -7.02 -12.01
N TRP A 107 -1.54 -6.17 -12.93
CA TRP A 107 -0.64 -5.06 -12.64
C TRP A 107 -1.18 -3.79 -13.30
N PHE A 108 -1.01 -2.68 -12.59
CA PHE A 108 -1.50 -1.37 -12.98
C PHE A 108 -0.44 -0.33 -12.68
N LYS A 109 -0.25 0.60 -13.61
CA LYS A 109 0.43 1.85 -13.36
C LYS A 109 -0.61 2.87 -12.92
N VAL A 110 -0.39 3.45 -11.74
CA VAL A 110 -1.30 4.39 -11.11
C VAL A 110 -0.57 5.71 -10.92
N ASP A 111 -1.15 6.79 -11.42
CA ASP A 111 -0.73 8.15 -11.13
C ASP A 111 -1.77 8.79 -10.20
N ILE A 112 -1.39 8.97 -8.95
CA ILE A 112 -2.27 9.55 -7.93
C ILE A 112 -2.58 11.02 -8.23
N GLN A 113 -1.61 11.76 -8.78
CA GLN A 113 -1.76 13.21 -8.98
C GLN A 113 -2.76 13.52 -10.10
N ASN A 114 -2.81 12.65 -11.10
CA ASN A 114 -3.66 12.81 -12.28
C ASN A 114 -4.88 11.86 -12.28
N ASP A 115 -5.05 11.05 -11.22
CA ASP A 115 -6.09 10.01 -11.12
C ASP A 115 -6.11 9.05 -12.32
N ILE A 116 -4.93 8.70 -12.85
CA ILE A 116 -4.80 7.82 -14.01
C ILE A 116 -4.49 6.40 -13.53
N CYS A 117 -5.22 5.43 -14.08
CA CYS A 117 -4.95 4.00 -13.86
C CYS A 117 -4.88 3.27 -15.19
N GLU A 118 -3.72 2.69 -15.48
CA GLU A 118 -3.45 1.96 -16.73
C GLU A 118 -3.02 0.53 -16.41
N GLN A 119 -3.67 -0.47 -17.01
CA GLN A 119 -3.24 -1.85 -16.88
C GLN A 119 -1.92 -2.08 -17.63
N ILE A 120 -0.96 -2.72 -16.95
CA ILE A 120 0.35 -3.07 -17.52
C ILE A 120 0.59 -4.58 -17.43
N PHE A 121 1.48 -5.08 -18.27
CA PHE A 121 1.87 -6.49 -18.32
C PHE A 121 3.39 -6.59 -18.19
N PRO A 122 3.92 -6.85 -16.97
CA PRO A 122 5.36 -6.96 -16.79
C PRO A 122 5.92 -8.15 -17.58
N GLU A 123 7.12 -7.99 -18.14
CA GLU A 123 7.80 -9.06 -18.88
C GLU A 123 7.96 -10.32 -18.03
N GLY A 124 7.58 -11.48 -18.58
CA GLY A 124 7.61 -12.77 -17.88
C GLY A 124 6.34 -13.11 -17.07
N THR A 125 5.31 -12.26 -17.08
CA THR A 125 3.99 -12.64 -16.55
C THR A 125 3.16 -13.31 -17.65
N VAL A 126 2.72 -14.54 -17.40
CA VAL A 126 1.85 -15.29 -18.31
C VAL A 126 0.48 -14.61 -18.27
N THR A 127 0.15 -13.86 -19.32
CA THR A 127 -1.23 -13.42 -19.57
C THR A 127 -2.14 -14.65 -19.70
N PRO A 128 -3.32 -14.66 -19.05
CA PRO A 128 -4.31 -15.72 -19.26
C PRO A 128 -4.90 -15.70 -20.67
#